data_AF-A0A317GV71-F1
#
_entry.id   AF-A0A317GV71-F1
#
_cell.length_a   1.000
_cell.length_b   1.000
_cell.length_c   1.000
_cell.angle_alpha   90.00
_cell.angle_beta   90.00
_cell.angle_gamma   90.00
#
_symmetry.space_group_name_H-M   'P 1'
#
loop_
_entity.id
_entity.type
_entity.pdbx_description
1 polymer ?
#
loop_
_entity_poly.entity_id
_entity_poly.type
_entity_poly.pdbx_seq_one_letter_code
_entity_poly.pdbx_strand_id
1 'polypeptide(L)'
;MGTVVQTDYAPQIRAGVNGLIADEVDNSVQTYVVETAAGIGFGLAVSQGVNDIGCIVGGTLAKFLGITRRDMTLALAPVDPLSSTPLPLDTYGQRTNAGVMSRGHMWVVPGATVAAADPVYFVAATGQLTNSASGTAATGSVAFTSQPNAGNTLTIQGTVVTFVASGATGAQVNIGPTLGDTIRNLVTMLNASADVNLVLMSYAGYPPSPGGAPQGSGMNTLQIAVKAVGVAGNAYTLATNVPGATLSGATLSGGSAAAIGPISGARWYTSALAGLLAVVSLGIQT
;
A
#
# COMPACT_ATOMS: atom_id res chain seq x y z
N MET A 1 18.84 48.28 18.23
CA MET A 1 18.80 46.85 18.62
C MET A 1 17.34 46.50 18.81
N GLY A 2 16.69 45.95 17.78
CA GLY A 2 15.29 45.54 17.89
C GLY A 2 15.23 44.22 18.63
N THR A 3 14.76 44.22 19.87
CA THR A 3 14.43 42.97 20.57
C THR A 3 13.27 42.33 19.82
N VAL A 4 13.50 41.15 19.26
CA VAL A 4 12.43 40.32 18.70
C VAL A 4 11.55 39.91 19.87
N VAL A 5 10.38 40.54 20.01
CA VAL A 5 9.34 40.09 20.93
C VAL A 5 8.68 38.89 20.26
N GLN A 6 8.62 37.76 20.96
CA GLN A 6 7.86 36.60 20.51
C GLN A 6 6.38 36.99 20.40
N THR A 7 5.90 37.16 19.17
CA THR A 7 4.51 37.55 18.87
C THR A 7 3.59 36.36 18.67
N ASP A 8 4.15 35.18 18.39
CA ASP A 8 3.40 33.96 18.11
C ASP A 8 3.58 32.94 19.23
N TYR A 9 2.47 32.64 19.90
CA TYR A 9 2.36 31.53 20.84
C TYR A 9 1.51 30.45 20.18
N ALA A 10 1.99 29.20 20.19
CA ALA A 10 1.13 28.08 19.88
C ALA A 10 0.06 27.99 20.99
N PRO A 11 -1.25 28.08 20.67
CA PRO A 11 -2.30 28.13 21.70
C PRO A 11 -2.48 26.81 22.46
N GLN A 12 -1.76 25.77 22.05
CA GLN A 12 -1.82 24.42 22.61
C GLN A 12 -0.48 23.74 22.41
N ILE A 13 -0.12 22.86 23.35
CA ILE A 13 1.05 21.98 23.21
C ILE A 13 0.82 21.13 21.96
N ARG A 14 1.81 21.10 21.07
CA ARG A 14 1.75 20.28 19.86
C ARG A 14 1.46 18.84 20.26
N ALA A 15 0.53 18.19 19.55
CA ALA A 15 0.39 16.74 19.63
C ALA A 15 1.78 16.08 19.46
N GLY A 16 1.92 14.85 19.97
CA GLY A 16 3.18 14.10 19.87
C GLY A 16 3.71 13.99 18.44
N VAL A 17 4.86 13.36 18.26
CA VAL A 17 5.39 13.09 16.91
C VAL A 17 5.59 11.60 16.75
N ASN A 18 5.67 11.14 15.50
CA ASN A 18 5.83 9.73 15.21
C ASN A 18 7.07 9.14 15.92
N GLY A 19 6.91 8.01 16.61
CA GLY A 19 7.93 7.36 17.43
C GLY A 19 8.16 7.97 18.82
N LEU A 20 7.43 9.02 19.22
CA LEU A 20 7.55 9.62 20.56
C LEU A 20 6.81 8.76 21.59
N ILE A 21 7.46 8.48 22.73
CA ILE A 21 6.79 7.85 23.89
C ILE A 21 5.70 8.79 24.38
N ALA A 22 4.48 8.27 24.53
CA ALA A 22 3.29 9.10 24.66
C ALA A 22 3.04 9.64 26.08
N ASP A 23 3.45 8.89 27.10
CA ASP A 23 3.25 9.21 28.51
C ASP A 23 4.36 8.63 29.40
N GLU A 24 4.25 8.86 30.71
CA GLU A 24 5.20 8.38 31.72
C GLU A 24 4.88 6.96 32.23
N VAL A 25 3.95 6.24 31.59
CA VAL A 25 3.71 4.83 31.93
C VAL A 25 5.00 4.05 31.66
N ASP A 26 5.24 3.02 32.47
CA ASP A 26 6.40 2.17 32.29
C ASP A 26 6.54 1.70 30.85
N ASN A 27 7.68 2.01 30.26
CA ASN A 27 8.05 1.58 28.93
C ASN A 27 9.35 0.79 28.98
N SER A 28 9.55 -0.08 27.99
CA SER A 28 10.80 -0.81 27.82
C SER A 28 11.34 -0.52 26.43
N VAL A 29 12.52 0.11 26.39
CA VAL A 29 13.23 0.42 25.16
C VAL A 29 14.59 -0.28 25.20
N GLN A 30 14.87 -1.03 24.15
CA GLN A 30 16.13 -1.75 23.96
C GLN A 30 16.82 -1.28 22.69
N THR A 31 18.13 -1.47 22.61
CA THR A 31 18.92 -1.10 21.44
C THR A 31 19.10 -2.31 20.53
N TYR A 32 18.86 -2.13 19.23
CA TYR A 32 19.09 -3.13 18.19
C TYR A 32 19.91 -2.52 17.04
N VAL A 33 20.61 -3.36 16.28
CA VAL A 33 21.40 -2.93 15.11
C VAL A 33 20.56 -3.04 13.86
N VAL A 34 20.44 -1.96 13.10
CA VAL A 34 19.63 -1.94 11.88
C VAL A 34 20.27 -2.75 10.75
N GLU A 35 19.54 -3.73 10.23
CA GLU A 35 19.97 -4.54 9.08
C GLU A 35 19.35 -4.07 7.77
N THR A 36 18.18 -3.44 7.80
CA THR A 36 17.47 -2.92 6.63
C THR A 36 18.36 -1.96 5.84
N ALA A 37 18.66 -2.27 4.58
CA ALA A 37 19.56 -1.46 3.75
C ALA A 37 19.07 -0.02 3.56
N ALA A 38 17.76 0.18 3.42
CA ALA A 38 17.14 1.50 3.31
C ALA A 38 17.05 2.26 4.66
N GLY A 39 17.50 1.65 5.77
CA GLY A 39 17.24 2.14 7.12
C GLY A 39 15.83 1.84 7.63
N ILE A 40 15.52 2.33 8.83
CA ILE A 40 14.22 2.17 9.47
C ILE A 40 13.73 3.52 10.01
N GLY A 41 12.57 3.98 9.53
CA GLY A 41 11.92 5.19 10.00
C GLY A 41 11.36 5.06 11.42
N PHE A 42 11.07 6.16 12.09
CA PHE A 42 10.45 6.14 13.42
C PHE A 42 9.00 5.62 13.42
N GLY A 43 8.54 5.09 14.56
CA GLY A 43 7.17 4.61 14.74
C GLY A 43 6.79 3.37 13.90
N LEU A 44 7.77 2.66 13.34
CA LEU A 44 7.55 1.44 12.56
C LEU A 44 7.79 0.18 13.41
N ALA A 45 6.98 -0.85 13.18
CA ALA A 45 7.20 -2.18 13.70
C ALA A 45 8.50 -2.77 13.13
N VAL A 46 9.24 -3.47 13.98
CA VAL A 46 10.47 -4.17 13.63
C VAL A 46 10.45 -5.59 14.17
N SER A 47 11.12 -6.48 13.44
CA SER A 47 11.34 -7.87 13.82
C SER A 47 12.84 -8.20 13.85
N GLN A 48 13.18 -9.28 14.54
CA GLN A 48 14.54 -9.82 14.60
C GLN A 48 15.06 -10.11 13.20
N GLY A 49 16.23 -9.56 12.91
CA GLY A 49 16.97 -9.79 11.69
C GLY A 49 17.61 -11.18 11.62
N VAL A 50 18.68 -11.28 10.83
CA VAL A 50 19.48 -12.50 10.69
C VAL A 50 20.56 -12.57 11.77
N ASN A 51 21.17 -11.43 12.12
CA ASN A 51 22.20 -11.38 13.13
C ASN A 51 21.60 -11.27 14.53
N ASP A 52 22.40 -11.62 15.53
CA ASP A 52 22.06 -11.41 16.93
C ASP A 52 21.89 -9.91 17.20
N ILE A 53 20.81 -9.55 17.90
CA ILE A 53 20.48 -8.14 18.23
C ILE A 53 20.25 -7.28 16.96
N GLY A 54 20.14 -7.90 15.78
CA GLY A 54 19.75 -7.24 14.54
C GLY A 54 18.25 -7.00 14.45
N CYS A 55 17.85 -5.87 13.85
CA CYS A 55 16.45 -5.57 13.54
C CYS A 55 16.25 -5.22 12.06
N ILE A 56 15.13 -5.67 11.52
CA ILE A 56 14.64 -5.32 10.18
C ILE A 56 13.29 -4.61 10.29
N VAL A 57 12.96 -3.79 9.30
CA VAL A 57 11.64 -3.15 9.21
C VAL A 57 10.58 -4.21 8.91
N GLY A 58 9.46 -4.16 9.64
CA GLY A 58 8.44 -5.19 9.55
C GLY A 58 9.01 -6.58 9.84
N GLY A 59 8.72 -7.56 8.99
CA GLY A 59 9.13 -8.95 9.15
C GLY A 59 7.96 -9.87 9.51
N THR A 60 8.19 -10.86 10.38
CA THR A 60 7.18 -11.84 10.80
C THR A 60 6.75 -11.63 12.25
N LEU A 61 5.53 -12.07 12.59
CA LEU A 61 4.99 -11.93 13.94
C LEU A 61 5.81 -12.67 14.99
N ALA A 62 6.28 -13.88 14.68
CA ALA A 62 7.08 -14.70 15.59
C ALA A 62 8.45 -14.09 15.93
N LYS A 63 8.90 -13.11 15.14
CA LYS A 63 10.15 -12.38 15.35
C LYS A 63 9.92 -10.93 15.78
N PHE A 64 8.68 -10.52 16.04
CA PHE A 64 8.38 -9.12 16.40
C PHE A 64 9.16 -8.70 17.66
N LEU A 65 9.87 -7.57 17.58
CA LEU A 65 10.66 -7.02 18.67
C LEU A 65 9.98 -5.82 19.34
N GLY A 66 9.30 -4.99 18.55
CA GLY A 66 8.69 -3.75 19.03
C GLY A 66 8.55 -2.70 17.95
N ILE A 67 8.45 -1.45 18.37
CA ILE A 67 8.30 -0.27 17.49
C ILE A 67 9.50 0.67 17.68
N THR A 68 10.10 1.14 16.60
CA THR A 68 11.22 2.09 16.66
C THR A 68 10.80 3.41 17.31
N ARG A 69 11.56 3.83 18.31
CA ARG A 69 11.43 5.12 19.01
C ARG A 69 12.06 6.23 18.18
N ARG A 70 11.59 7.46 18.35
CA ARG A 70 12.22 8.66 17.81
C ARG A 70 13.55 8.95 18.50
N ASP A 71 14.57 9.30 17.71
CA ASP A 71 15.81 9.89 18.19
C ASP A 71 15.95 11.32 17.67
N MET A 72 15.99 12.30 18.58
CA MET A 72 16.12 13.72 18.24
C MET A 72 17.55 14.14 17.92
N THR A 73 18.53 13.28 18.24
CA THR A 73 19.95 13.56 18.04
C THR A 73 20.48 12.96 16.75
N LEU A 74 19.65 12.22 16.02
CA LEU A 74 20.03 11.59 14.76
C LEU A 74 20.36 12.67 13.72
N ALA A 75 21.65 12.88 13.49
CA ALA A 75 22.11 13.82 12.48
C ALA A 75 21.80 13.27 11.09
N LEU A 76 21.43 14.16 10.16
CA LEU A 76 21.27 13.84 8.72
C LEU A 76 22.61 13.50 8.02
N ALA A 77 23.68 13.34 8.79
CA ALA A 77 25.00 13.03 8.27
C ALA A 77 25.04 11.56 7.79
N PRO A 78 25.63 11.30 6.61
CA PRO A 78 25.82 9.94 6.14
C PRO A 78 26.63 9.11 7.15
N VAL A 79 26.19 7.87 7.39
CA VAL A 79 26.90 6.91 8.25
C VAL A 79 28.26 6.50 7.69
N ASP A 80 28.45 6.65 6.38
CA ASP A 80 29.73 6.53 5.70
C ASP A 80 30.32 7.94 5.52
N PRO A 81 31.48 8.26 6.13
CA PRO A 81 32.12 9.57 5.99
C PRO A 81 32.56 9.89 4.56
N LEU A 82 32.54 8.92 3.64
CA LEU A 82 32.87 9.09 2.22
C LEU A 82 31.61 9.21 1.32
N SER A 83 30.42 9.03 1.87
CA SER A 83 29.16 9.22 1.16
C SER A 83 28.70 10.67 1.27
N SER A 84 28.26 11.26 0.15
CA SER A 84 27.61 12.58 0.13
C SER A 84 26.09 12.48 -0.01
N THR A 85 25.51 11.28 0.05
CA THR A 85 24.06 11.06 -0.05
C THR A 85 23.43 11.21 1.33
N PRO A 86 22.61 12.24 1.58
CA PRO A 86 21.94 12.41 2.88
C PRO A 86 21.03 11.21 3.17
N LEU A 87 20.99 10.77 4.42
CA LEU A 87 19.99 9.80 4.83
C LEU A 87 18.59 10.43 4.77
N PRO A 88 17.53 9.64 4.52
CA PRO A 88 16.16 10.11 4.69
C PRO A 88 15.97 10.69 6.10
N LEU A 89 15.22 11.79 6.19
CA LEU A 89 14.86 12.39 7.48
C LEU A 89 14.18 11.34 8.38
N ASP A 90 14.42 11.43 9.69
CA ASP A 90 13.76 10.60 10.71
C ASP A 90 13.93 9.08 10.52
N THR A 91 15.13 8.65 10.08
CA THR A 91 15.44 7.25 9.73
C THR A 91 16.76 6.77 10.33
N TYR A 92 16.73 5.69 11.11
CA TYR A 92 17.94 4.98 11.54
C TYR A 92 18.61 4.32 10.33
N GLY A 93 19.85 4.71 10.01
CA GLY A 93 20.62 4.15 8.89
C GLY A 93 21.00 2.68 9.10
N GLN A 94 21.32 1.97 8.01
CA GLN A 94 21.85 0.61 8.12
C GLN A 94 23.11 0.56 8.99
N ARG A 95 23.25 -0.48 9.81
CA ARG A 95 24.35 -0.72 10.77
C ARG A 95 24.43 0.30 11.90
N THR A 96 23.40 1.13 12.08
CA THR A 96 23.30 2.01 13.24
C THR A 96 22.45 1.39 14.34
N ASN A 97 22.58 1.95 15.53
CA ASN A 97 21.78 1.55 16.68
C ASN A 97 20.41 2.23 16.62
N ALA A 98 19.36 1.44 16.65
CA ALA A 98 17.98 1.90 16.77
C ALA A 98 17.42 1.59 18.16
N GLY A 99 16.73 2.57 18.76
CA GLY A 99 15.92 2.32 19.94
C GLY A 99 14.59 1.68 19.56
N VAL A 100 14.27 0.52 20.13
CA VAL A 100 13.04 -0.23 19.86
C VAL A 100 12.26 -0.40 21.16
N MET A 101 11.01 0.05 21.18
CA MET A 101 10.11 -0.06 22.32
C MET A 101 9.26 -1.33 22.21
N SER A 102 9.36 -2.21 23.20
CA SER A 102 8.59 -3.47 23.27
C SER A 102 7.37 -3.40 24.19
N ARG A 103 7.33 -2.42 25.10
CA ARG A 103 6.23 -2.16 26.04
C ARG A 103 6.04 -0.66 26.27
N GLY A 104 4.80 -0.23 26.46
CA GLY A 104 4.45 1.15 26.80
C GLY A 104 3.54 1.81 25.76
N HIS A 105 3.34 3.12 25.87
CA HIS A 105 2.51 3.89 24.94
C HIS A 105 3.38 4.75 24.01
N MET A 106 3.08 4.74 22.72
CA MET A 106 3.84 5.51 21.71
C MET A 106 2.91 6.17 20.70
N TRP A 107 3.27 7.39 20.30
CA TRP A 107 2.68 8.09 19.17
C TRP A 107 3.17 7.48 17.85
N VAL A 108 2.25 7.03 17.02
CA VAL A 108 2.52 6.43 15.72
C VAL A 108 1.55 6.94 14.67
N VAL A 109 1.90 6.77 13.39
CA VAL A 109 1.01 7.06 12.27
C VAL A 109 0.43 5.73 11.76
N PRO A 110 -0.89 5.47 11.93
CA PRO A 110 -1.56 4.32 11.34
C PRO A 110 -1.72 4.52 9.83
N GLY A 111 -1.66 3.45 9.04
CA GLY A 111 -2.02 3.54 7.61
C GLY A 111 -3.45 3.13 7.29
N ALA A 112 -4.30 2.99 8.30
CA ALA A 112 -5.74 2.88 8.13
C ALA A 112 -6.44 3.74 9.19
N THR A 113 -7.74 3.98 9.03
CA THR A 113 -8.54 4.57 10.10
C THR A 113 -8.66 3.56 11.23
N VAL A 114 -8.30 3.99 12.45
CA VAL A 114 -8.25 3.15 13.66
C VAL A 114 -9.19 3.72 14.72
N ALA A 115 -9.84 2.83 15.46
CA ALA A 115 -10.62 3.17 16.64
C ALA A 115 -9.87 2.74 17.92
N ALA A 116 -10.14 3.42 19.03
CA ALA A 116 -9.66 2.99 20.33
C ALA A 116 -10.11 1.55 20.65
N ALA A 117 -9.22 0.78 21.27
CA ALA A 117 -9.32 -0.66 21.54
C ALA A 117 -9.22 -1.60 20.32
N ASP A 118 -9.05 -1.07 19.10
CA ASP A 118 -8.78 -1.94 17.94
C ASP A 118 -7.49 -2.76 18.16
N PRO A 119 -7.46 -4.02 17.70
CA PRO A 119 -6.23 -4.81 17.65
C PRO A 119 -5.20 -4.14 16.73
N VAL A 120 -3.91 -4.35 17.02
CA VAL A 120 -2.81 -3.76 16.23
C VAL A 120 -2.17 -4.82 15.34
N TYR A 121 -2.01 -4.48 14.07
CA TYR A 121 -1.30 -5.26 13.06
C TYR A 121 -0.18 -4.42 12.46
N PHE A 122 0.78 -5.05 11.79
CA PHE A 122 1.82 -4.33 11.05
C PHE A 122 2.04 -4.92 9.67
N VAL A 123 2.36 -4.08 8.69
CA VAL A 123 2.67 -4.52 7.33
C VAL A 123 4.07 -5.13 7.29
N ALA A 124 4.19 -6.37 6.81
CA ALA A 124 5.44 -7.14 6.80
C ALA A 124 6.60 -6.42 6.10
N ALA A 125 6.32 -5.70 5.01
CA ALA A 125 7.34 -5.07 4.19
C ALA A 125 7.74 -3.67 4.67
N THR A 126 6.84 -2.95 5.36
CA THR A 126 7.03 -1.53 5.70
C THR A 126 7.04 -1.25 7.20
N GLY A 127 6.66 -2.22 8.04
CA GLY A 127 6.51 -2.03 9.48
C GLY A 127 5.36 -1.10 9.86
N GLN A 128 4.59 -0.59 8.90
CA GLN A 128 3.53 0.38 9.17
C GLN A 128 2.37 -0.28 9.93
N LEU A 129 1.91 0.37 10.99
CA LEU A 129 0.86 -0.14 11.86
C LEU A 129 -0.54 0.09 11.27
N THR A 130 -1.46 -0.81 11.58
CA THR A 130 -2.87 -0.78 11.14
C THR A 130 -3.77 -1.56 12.12
N ASN A 131 -5.07 -1.63 11.87
CA ASN A 131 -6.07 -2.34 12.69
C ASN A 131 -6.66 -3.60 12.05
N SER A 132 -6.20 -3.99 10.86
CA SER A 132 -6.71 -5.17 10.16
C SER A 132 -5.58 -5.90 9.42
N ALA A 133 -5.71 -7.23 9.32
CA ALA A 133 -4.86 -8.05 8.48
C ALA A 133 -5.16 -7.89 6.97
N SER A 134 -6.31 -7.32 6.61
CA SER A 134 -6.73 -7.19 5.22
C SER A 134 -5.86 -6.20 4.45
N GLY A 135 -5.32 -6.63 3.30
CA GLY A 135 -4.87 -5.71 2.27
C GLY A 135 -5.93 -5.50 1.20
N THR A 136 -5.67 -4.58 0.28
CA THR A 136 -6.54 -4.29 -0.87
C THR A 136 -5.82 -4.68 -2.16
N ALA A 137 -6.55 -5.26 -3.11
CA ALA A 137 -6.03 -5.50 -4.45
C ALA A 137 -6.00 -4.20 -5.27
N ALA A 138 -5.00 -4.06 -6.14
CA ALA A 138 -4.98 -2.95 -7.09
C ALA A 138 -6.13 -3.10 -8.09
N THR A 139 -6.71 -1.97 -8.48
CA THR A 139 -7.81 -1.91 -9.44
C THR A 139 -7.55 -0.85 -10.50
N GLY A 140 -8.27 -0.97 -11.60
CA GLY A 140 -8.27 0.02 -12.67
C GLY A 140 -9.44 -0.22 -13.60
N SER A 141 -9.58 0.66 -14.58
CA SER A 141 -10.64 0.55 -15.56
C SER A 141 -10.27 1.11 -16.93
N VAL A 142 -11.02 0.67 -17.93
CA VAL A 142 -11.01 1.22 -19.28
C VAL A 142 -12.44 1.56 -19.64
N ALA A 143 -12.75 2.85 -19.69
CA ALA A 143 -14.05 3.35 -20.14
C ALA A 143 -14.03 3.58 -21.65
N PHE A 144 -15.07 3.16 -22.35
CA PHE A 144 -15.21 3.29 -23.79
C PHE A 144 -16.40 4.19 -24.12
N THR A 145 -16.19 5.19 -24.96
CA THR A 145 -17.26 6.06 -25.49
C THR A 145 -17.66 5.69 -26.92
N SER A 146 -16.89 4.81 -27.59
CA SER A 146 -17.16 4.36 -28.94
C SER A 146 -16.68 2.93 -29.16
N GLN A 147 -17.19 2.31 -30.22
CA GLN A 147 -16.88 0.93 -30.63
C GLN A 147 -15.43 0.83 -31.12
N PRO A 148 -14.60 -0.10 -30.60
CA PRO A 148 -13.31 -0.43 -31.21
C PRO A 148 -13.42 -0.83 -32.68
N ASN A 149 -12.48 -0.37 -33.50
CA ASN A 149 -12.29 -0.81 -34.87
C ASN A 149 -11.37 -2.05 -34.92
N ALA A 150 -11.47 -2.83 -35.99
CA ALA A 150 -10.55 -3.93 -36.22
C ALA A 150 -9.09 -3.43 -36.28
N GLY A 151 -8.18 -4.12 -35.59
CA GLY A 151 -6.78 -3.71 -35.47
C GLY A 151 -6.51 -2.76 -34.29
N ASN A 152 -7.54 -2.24 -33.62
CA ASN A 152 -7.30 -1.59 -32.34
C ASN A 152 -6.83 -2.59 -31.28
N THR A 153 -6.12 -2.07 -30.28
CA THR A 153 -5.45 -2.87 -29.26
C THR A 153 -5.62 -2.27 -27.88
N LEU A 154 -5.83 -3.15 -26.91
CA LEU A 154 -5.69 -2.88 -25.49
C LEU A 154 -4.50 -3.71 -24.98
N THR A 155 -3.49 -3.07 -24.41
CA THR A 155 -2.35 -3.75 -23.81
C THR A 155 -2.55 -3.77 -22.29
N ILE A 156 -2.53 -4.97 -21.72
CA ILE A 156 -2.65 -5.18 -20.27
C ILE A 156 -1.41 -5.95 -19.84
N GLN A 157 -0.59 -5.33 -19.00
CA GLN A 157 0.60 -5.96 -18.47
C GLN A 157 1.54 -6.55 -19.53
N GLY A 158 1.75 -5.80 -20.61
CA GLY A 158 2.58 -6.22 -21.74
C GLY A 158 1.90 -7.18 -22.73
N THR A 159 0.75 -7.77 -22.37
CA THR A 159 -0.02 -8.61 -23.30
C THR A 159 -0.93 -7.74 -24.16
N VAL A 160 -0.72 -7.77 -25.48
CA VAL A 160 -1.51 -7.04 -26.46
C VAL A 160 -2.78 -7.83 -26.81
N VAL A 161 -3.94 -7.26 -26.52
CA VAL A 161 -5.24 -7.78 -26.90
C VAL A 161 -5.75 -7.02 -28.13
N THR A 162 -5.99 -7.72 -29.24
CA THR A 162 -6.41 -7.10 -30.51
C THR A 162 -7.91 -7.29 -30.77
N PHE A 163 -8.60 -6.21 -31.12
CA PHE A 163 -9.99 -6.27 -31.58
C PHE A 163 -10.03 -6.67 -33.06
N VAL A 164 -10.84 -7.67 -33.40
CA VAL A 164 -11.03 -8.16 -34.76
C VAL A 164 -12.51 -8.19 -35.13
N ALA A 165 -12.81 -8.05 -36.43
CA ALA A 165 -14.20 -8.03 -36.90
C ALA A 165 -14.91 -9.39 -36.71
N SER A 166 -14.20 -10.50 -36.93
CA SER A 166 -14.67 -11.87 -36.65
C SER A 166 -13.49 -12.85 -36.60
N GLY A 167 -13.73 -14.08 -36.17
CA GLY A 167 -12.73 -15.16 -36.18
C GLY A 167 -11.63 -15.05 -35.12
N ALA A 168 -11.88 -14.33 -34.02
CA ALA A 168 -10.90 -14.15 -32.95
C ALA A 168 -10.31 -15.48 -32.43
N THR A 169 -8.99 -15.50 -32.26
CA THR A 169 -8.23 -16.60 -31.65
C THR A 169 -7.20 -16.04 -30.66
N GLY A 170 -6.86 -16.81 -29.61
CA GLY A 170 -5.88 -16.38 -28.61
C GLY A 170 -6.24 -15.04 -27.95
N ALA A 171 -5.29 -14.10 -27.90
CA ALA A 171 -5.46 -12.76 -27.35
C ALA A 171 -6.19 -11.80 -28.32
N GLN A 172 -7.30 -12.25 -28.90
CA GLN A 172 -8.12 -11.45 -29.80
C GLN A 172 -9.57 -11.43 -29.32
N VAL A 173 -10.28 -10.36 -29.65
CA VAL A 173 -11.68 -10.17 -29.28
C VAL A 173 -12.51 -9.86 -30.50
N ASN A 174 -13.58 -10.63 -30.70
CA ASN A 174 -14.56 -10.33 -31.72
C ASN A 174 -15.35 -9.07 -31.34
N ILE A 175 -15.37 -8.11 -32.27
CA ILE A 175 -16.24 -6.93 -32.19
C ILE A 175 -17.69 -7.39 -32.31
N GLY A 176 -18.50 -7.06 -31.31
CA GLY A 176 -19.92 -7.32 -31.28
C GLY A 176 -20.73 -6.25 -32.03
N PRO A 177 -22.04 -6.48 -32.22
CA PRO A 177 -22.92 -5.50 -32.87
C PRO A 177 -23.11 -4.22 -32.04
N THR A 178 -22.84 -4.28 -30.74
CA THR A 178 -22.86 -3.13 -29.83
C THR A 178 -21.55 -3.05 -29.04
N LEU A 179 -21.25 -1.86 -28.49
CA LEU A 179 -20.13 -1.66 -27.58
C LEU A 179 -20.22 -2.63 -26.38
N GLY A 180 -21.43 -2.78 -25.86
CA GLY A 180 -21.75 -3.73 -24.80
C GLY A 180 -21.37 -5.16 -25.09
N ASP A 181 -21.74 -5.64 -26.28
CA ASP A 181 -21.40 -7.00 -26.72
C ASP A 181 -19.90 -7.16 -26.92
N THR A 182 -19.22 -6.11 -27.40
CA THR A 182 -17.76 -6.11 -27.55
C THR A 182 -17.06 -6.21 -26.18
N ILE A 183 -17.52 -5.44 -25.19
CA ILE A 183 -16.98 -5.51 -23.82
C ILE A 183 -17.29 -6.87 -23.19
N ARG A 184 -18.47 -7.44 -23.41
CA ARG A 184 -18.80 -8.78 -22.94
C ARG A 184 -17.89 -9.85 -23.54
N ASN A 185 -17.61 -9.78 -24.85
CA ASN A 185 -16.65 -10.66 -25.52
C ASN A 185 -15.24 -10.48 -24.94
N LEU A 186 -14.83 -9.24 -24.70
CA LEU A 186 -13.53 -8.90 -24.08
C LEU A 186 -13.41 -9.52 -22.68
N VAL A 187 -14.39 -9.29 -21.80
CA VAL A 187 -14.42 -9.85 -20.45
C VAL A 187 -14.39 -11.38 -20.46
N THR A 188 -15.12 -12.00 -21.39
CA THR A 188 -15.15 -13.46 -21.54
C THR A 188 -13.80 -14.01 -21.96
N MET A 189 -13.16 -13.41 -22.98
CA MET A 189 -11.83 -13.80 -23.42
C MET A 189 -10.78 -13.60 -22.33
N LEU A 190 -10.77 -12.44 -21.68
CA LEU A 190 -9.79 -12.11 -20.65
C LEU A 190 -9.85 -13.07 -19.46
N ASN A 191 -11.05 -13.39 -18.96
CA ASN A 191 -11.19 -14.33 -17.84
C ASN A 191 -10.94 -15.80 -18.24
N ALA A 192 -11.09 -16.16 -19.51
CA ALA A 192 -10.76 -17.49 -20.02
C ALA A 192 -9.29 -17.65 -20.45
N SER A 193 -8.54 -16.54 -20.53
CA SER A 193 -7.16 -16.55 -21.01
C SER A 193 -6.21 -17.29 -20.07
N ALA A 194 -5.29 -18.06 -20.65
CA ALA A 194 -4.18 -18.72 -19.94
C ALA A 194 -2.87 -17.91 -20.02
N ASP A 195 -2.91 -16.71 -20.60
CA ASP A 195 -1.75 -15.82 -20.67
C ASP A 195 -1.26 -15.45 -19.25
N VAL A 196 0.06 -15.52 -19.05
CA VAL A 196 0.68 -15.37 -17.73
C VAL A 196 0.45 -14.00 -17.10
N ASN A 197 0.21 -12.97 -17.90
CA ASN A 197 -0.03 -11.62 -17.42
C ASN A 197 -1.52 -11.39 -17.17
N LEU A 198 -2.38 -11.85 -18.09
CA LEU A 198 -3.84 -11.66 -17.98
C LEU A 198 -4.44 -12.48 -16.82
N VAL A 199 -3.92 -13.68 -16.56
CA VAL A 199 -4.44 -14.56 -15.49
C VAL A 199 -4.27 -13.97 -14.08
N LEU A 200 -3.39 -12.97 -13.91
CA LEU A 200 -3.14 -12.29 -12.63
C LEU A 200 -4.30 -11.37 -12.21
N MET A 201 -5.25 -11.09 -13.10
CA MET A 201 -6.37 -10.17 -12.89
C MET A 201 -7.71 -10.87 -13.12
N SER A 202 -8.76 -10.33 -12.53
CA SER A 202 -10.15 -10.60 -12.85
C SER A 202 -10.76 -9.39 -13.56
N TYR A 203 -11.69 -9.68 -14.45
CA TYR A 203 -12.27 -8.69 -15.35
C TYR A 203 -13.78 -8.70 -15.28
N ALA A 204 -14.40 -7.52 -15.28
CA ALA A 204 -15.85 -7.36 -15.28
C ALA A 204 -16.29 -6.22 -16.20
N GLY A 205 -17.48 -6.32 -16.76
CA GLY A 205 -18.11 -5.25 -17.53
C GLY A 205 -19.05 -4.42 -16.65
N TYR A 206 -18.96 -3.09 -16.75
CA TYR A 206 -19.81 -2.14 -16.04
C TYR A 206 -20.48 -1.15 -17.00
N PRO A 207 -21.73 -0.72 -16.75
CA PRO A 207 -22.67 -1.28 -15.77
C PRO A 207 -22.98 -2.75 -16.06
N PRO A 208 -23.29 -3.57 -15.03
CA PRO A 208 -23.64 -4.97 -15.23
C PRO A 208 -24.83 -5.07 -16.19
N SER A 209 -24.80 -6.05 -17.09
CA SER A 209 -25.84 -6.21 -18.11
C SER A 209 -27.22 -6.26 -17.44
N PRO A 210 -28.24 -5.53 -17.93
CA PRO A 210 -29.60 -5.54 -17.35
C PRO A 210 -30.32 -6.90 -17.34
N GLY A 211 -29.66 -8.00 -17.72
CA GLY A 211 -30.24 -9.34 -17.71
C GLY A 211 -31.45 -9.48 -18.63
N GLY A 212 -31.26 -9.44 -19.95
CA GLY A 212 -32.31 -9.77 -20.92
C GLY A 212 -31.82 -9.66 -22.37
N ALA A 213 -31.98 -10.70 -23.17
CA ALA A 213 -31.98 -10.55 -24.63
C ALA A 213 -33.31 -9.86 -25.00
N PRO A 214 -33.35 -8.71 -25.71
CA PRO A 214 -32.53 -8.26 -26.84
C PRO A 214 -31.87 -6.88 -26.62
N GLN A 215 -31.77 -6.39 -25.38
CA GLN A 215 -31.09 -5.13 -25.10
C GLN A 215 -29.59 -5.41 -24.99
N GLY A 216 -28.77 -4.82 -25.88
CA GLY A 216 -27.31 -4.89 -25.78
C GLY A 216 -26.88 -4.57 -24.36
N SER A 217 -25.86 -5.27 -23.86
CA SER A 217 -25.35 -5.03 -22.51
C SER A 217 -25.00 -3.55 -22.39
N GLY A 218 -25.61 -2.78 -21.49
CA GLY A 218 -25.30 -1.35 -21.32
C GLY A 218 -23.85 -1.07 -20.88
N MET A 219 -23.00 -2.10 -20.87
CA MET A 219 -21.58 -2.06 -20.55
C MET A 219 -20.87 -1.08 -21.45
N ASN A 220 -20.13 -0.18 -20.83
CA ASN A 220 -19.22 0.76 -21.49
C ASN A 220 -17.87 0.80 -20.81
N THR A 221 -17.66 0.07 -19.71
CA THR A 221 -16.45 0.10 -18.91
C THR A 221 -15.96 -1.32 -18.64
N LEU A 222 -14.69 -1.59 -18.92
CA LEU A 222 -13.97 -2.76 -18.41
C LEU A 222 -13.41 -2.40 -17.03
N GLN A 223 -13.80 -3.14 -16.00
CA GLN A 223 -13.18 -3.10 -14.68
C GLN A 223 -12.14 -4.19 -14.56
N ILE A 224 -11.01 -3.85 -13.95
CA ILE A 224 -9.84 -4.73 -13.78
C ILE A 224 -9.51 -4.74 -12.30
N ALA A 225 -9.39 -5.92 -11.71
CA ALA A 225 -8.93 -6.11 -10.34
C ALA A 225 -7.82 -7.17 -10.30
N VAL A 226 -6.74 -6.89 -9.58
CA VAL A 226 -5.68 -7.88 -9.39
C VAL A 226 -6.18 -8.98 -8.45
N LYS A 227 -5.88 -10.24 -8.75
CA LYS A 227 -6.28 -11.38 -7.90
C LYS A 227 -5.47 -11.42 -6.60
N ALA A 228 -4.19 -11.11 -6.69
CA ALA A 228 -3.32 -11.01 -5.53
C ALA A 228 -3.51 -9.66 -4.83
N VAL A 229 -3.81 -9.71 -3.54
CA VAL A 229 -3.81 -8.54 -2.65
C VAL A 229 -2.38 -8.03 -2.48
N GLY A 230 -2.19 -6.71 -2.44
CA GLY A 230 -0.88 -6.10 -2.21
C GLY A 230 -0.54 -4.97 -3.16
N VAL A 231 0.65 -4.40 -2.95
CA VAL A 231 1.16 -3.26 -3.73
C VAL A 231 1.73 -3.66 -5.09
N ALA A 232 2.05 -4.93 -5.31
CA ALA A 232 2.65 -5.41 -6.55
C ALA A 232 1.79 -5.08 -7.78
N GLY A 233 0.47 -5.19 -7.63
CA GLY A 233 -0.50 -4.85 -8.68
C GLY A 233 -0.45 -3.38 -9.12
N ASN A 234 0.05 -2.45 -8.30
CA ASN A 234 0.13 -1.02 -8.66
C ASN A 234 1.15 -0.74 -9.78
N ALA A 235 2.08 -1.67 -10.01
CA ALA A 235 3.01 -1.58 -11.13
C ALA A 235 2.39 -2.08 -12.44
N TYR A 236 1.16 -2.60 -12.42
CA TYR A 236 0.58 -3.26 -13.57
C TYR A 236 0.12 -2.22 -14.60
N THR A 237 0.67 -2.26 -15.81
CA THR A 237 0.49 -1.27 -16.87
C THR A 237 -0.76 -1.51 -17.72
N LEU A 238 -1.35 -0.40 -18.17
CA LEU A 238 -2.44 -0.36 -19.14
C LEU A 238 -2.07 0.61 -20.26
N ALA A 239 -2.34 0.22 -21.51
CA ALA A 239 -2.21 1.09 -22.68
C ALA A 239 -3.27 0.74 -23.72
N THR A 240 -3.70 1.70 -24.54
CA THR A 240 -4.69 1.46 -25.59
C THR A 240 -4.44 2.37 -26.79
N ASN A 241 -4.79 1.90 -27.99
CA ASN A 241 -4.90 2.74 -29.18
C ASN A 241 -6.35 2.91 -29.67
N VAL A 242 -7.32 2.38 -28.92
CA VAL A 242 -8.75 2.46 -29.26
C VAL A 242 -9.20 3.92 -29.14
N PRO A 243 -9.71 4.56 -30.21
CA PRO A 243 -10.30 5.88 -30.11
C PRO A 243 -11.48 5.91 -29.13
N GLY A 244 -11.52 6.89 -28.25
CA GLY A 244 -12.58 7.00 -27.24
C GLY A 244 -12.48 6.01 -26.06
N ALA A 245 -11.36 5.30 -25.91
CA ALA A 245 -11.05 4.57 -24.69
C ALA A 245 -10.24 5.45 -23.71
N THR A 246 -10.74 5.56 -22.47
CA THR A 246 -10.10 6.30 -21.37
C THR A 246 -9.68 5.32 -20.28
N LEU A 247 -8.38 5.25 -20.02
CA LEU A 247 -7.82 4.45 -18.94
C LEU A 247 -7.95 5.20 -17.60
N SER A 248 -8.15 4.47 -16.50
CA SER A 248 -8.08 5.04 -15.14
C SER A 248 -6.69 5.59 -14.80
N GLY A 249 -5.66 5.10 -15.48
CA GLY A 249 -4.26 5.49 -15.35
C GLY A 249 -3.37 4.63 -16.25
N ALA A 250 -2.10 5.02 -16.39
CA ALA A 250 -1.10 4.20 -17.10
C ALA A 250 -0.76 2.90 -16.34
N THR A 251 -1.06 2.86 -15.03
CA THR A 251 -0.99 1.67 -14.19
C THR A 251 -2.25 1.52 -13.34
N LEU A 252 -2.48 0.32 -12.81
CA LEU A 252 -3.48 0.08 -11.76
C LEU A 252 -3.09 0.80 -10.46
N SER A 253 -4.05 1.01 -9.56
CA SER A 253 -3.81 1.71 -8.30
C SER A 253 -4.69 1.20 -7.15
N GLY A 254 -4.42 1.70 -5.94
CA GLY A 254 -5.21 1.38 -4.74
C GLY A 254 -4.84 0.06 -4.05
N GLY A 255 -3.86 -0.69 -4.58
CA GLY A 255 -3.35 -1.89 -3.93
C GLY A 255 -2.58 -1.56 -2.65
N SER A 256 -2.91 -2.24 -1.56
CA SER A 256 -2.28 -2.07 -0.24
C SER A 256 -1.85 -3.43 0.30
N ALA A 257 -0.69 -3.47 0.98
CA ALA A 257 -0.15 -4.69 1.54
C ALA A 257 -1.03 -5.21 2.70
N ALA A 258 -1.20 -6.52 2.76
CA ALA A 258 -1.78 -7.17 3.92
C ALA A 258 -0.88 -7.00 5.15
N ALA A 259 -1.50 -6.90 6.33
CA ALA A 259 -0.78 -6.78 7.58
C ALA A 259 -0.79 -8.11 8.35
N ILE A 260 0.20 -8.24 9.23
CA ILE A 260 0.44 -9.39 10.07
C ILE A 260 0.07 -9.01 11.51
N GLY A 261 -0.60 -9.93 12.22
CA GLY A 261 -1.04 -9.73 13.59
C GLY A 261 -2.26 -10.59 13.94
N PRO A 262 -2.94 -10.28 15.06
CA PRO A 262 -2.66 -9.14 15.94
C PRO A 262 -1.32 -9.32 16.70
N ILE A 263 -0.65 -8.21 16.99
CA ILE A 263 0.47 -8.18 17.94
C ILE A 263 -0.08 -8.49 19.34
N SER A 264 0.49 -9.49 20.02
CA SER A 264 0.02 -9.92 21.33
C SER A 264 0.07 -8.77 22.34
N GLY A 265 -1.01 -8.56 23.09
CA GLY A 265 -1.09 -7.52 24.10
C GLY A 265 -1.08 -6.07 23.56
N ALA A 266 -1.07 -5.85 22.24
CA ALA A 266 -1.09 -4.52 21.66
C ALA A 266 -2.52 -4.08 21.30
N ARG A 267 -2.82 -2.80 21.50
CA ARG A 267 -4.10 -2.18 21.12
C ARG A 267 -3.93 -0.71 20.75
N TRP A 268 -4.82 -0.20 19.91
CA TRP A 268 -4.96 1.23 19.70
C TRP A 268 -5.52 1.88 20.97
N TYR A 269 -4.83 2.88 21.49
CA TYR A 269 -5.25 3.61 22.69
C TYR A 269 -6.16 4.80 22.34
N THR A 270 -5.94 5.42 21.18
CA THR A 270 -6.76 6.52 20.66
C THR A 270 -7.21 6.24 19.22
N SER A 271 -8.36 6.80 18.84
CA SER A 271 -8.86 6.77 17.46
C SER A 271 -8.15 7.81 16.59
N ALA A 272 -7.92 7.50 15.32
CA ALA A 272 -7.43 8.46 14.32
C ALA A 272 -7.79 8.02 12.89
N LEU A 273 -7.79 8.97 11.96
CA LEU A 273 -7.82 8.68 10.52
C LEU A 273 -6.44 8.20 10.06
N ALA A 274 -6.41 7.48 8.94
CA ALA A 274 -5.16 7.09 8.28
C ALA A 274 -4.24 8.32 8.05
N GLY A 275 -2.96 8.20 8.37
CA GLY A 275 -1.98 9.26 8.20
C GLY A 275 -1.95 10.33 9.31
N LEU A 276 -2.91 10.30 10.26
CA LEU A 276 -2.89 11.18 11.44
C LEU A 276 -2.33 10.44 12.66
N LEU A 277 -1.80 11.18 13.63
CA LEU A 277 -1.20 10.57 14.81
C LEU A 277 -2.24 9.88 15.70
N ALA A 278 -1.91 8.67 16.15
CA ALA A 278 -2.62 7.92 17.17
C ALA A 278 -1.63 7.35 18.20
N VAL A 279 -2.12 7.04 19.40
CA VAL A 279 -1.36 6.34 20.42
C VAL A 279 -1.61 4.85 20.29
N VAL A 280 -0.53 4.08 20.20
CA VAL A 280 -0.55 2.62 20.33
C VAL A 280 -0.08 2.23 21.73
N SER A 281 -0.73 1.23 22.32
CA SER A 281 -0.33 0.62 23.57
C SER A 281 0.26 -0.76 23.28
N LEU A 282 1.49 -1.00 23.72
CA LEU A 282 2.16 -2.30 23.68
C LEU A 282 2.14 -2.94 25.06
N GLY A 283 1.47 -4.08 25.17
CA GLY A 283 1.54 -4.96 26.34
C GLY A 283 2.82 -5.80 26.37
N ILE A 284 2.95 -6.62 27.42
CA ILE A 284 4.04 -7.60 27.51
C ILE A 284 3.99 -8.53 26.30
N GLN A 285 5.07 -8.57 25.53
CA GLN A 285 5.26 -9.55 24.48
C GLN A 285 5.71 -10.85 25.15
N THR A 286 4.83 -11.87 25.19
CA THR A 286 5.11 -13.22 25.69
C THR A 286 5.55 -14.14 24.57
#